data_AF-A0A845L213-F1
#
_entry.id   AF-A0A845L213-F1
#
_cell.length_a   1.000
_cell.length_b   1.000
_cell.length_c   1.000
_cell.angle_alpha   90.00
_cell.angle_beta   90.00
_cell.angle_gamma   90.00
#
_symmetry.space_group_name_H-M   'P 1'
#
loop_
_entity.id
_entity.type
_entity.pdbx_description
1 polymer ?
#
loop_
_entity_poly.entity_id
_entity_poly.type
_entity_poly.pdbx_seq_one_letter_code
_entity_poly.pdbx_strand_id
1 'polypeptide(L)'
;MRAFFAVDLAEPVRQACREAQSALLQAGVKANWVKPLLMHITIKFLGDVAPSLAKVLADDAAGRLAGFKPFPIGFGGFGAFPRWNAPRVLWLGVKDPDGQLGQLQTLVQQNTESRLTSRGPQYSTYREILFD
;
A
#
# COMPACT_ATOMS: atom_id res chain seq x y z
N MET A 1 -17.81 4.67 -4.80
CA MET A 1 -17.10 3.81 -3.83
C MET A 1 -15.68 4.32 -3.69
N ARG A 2 -15.06 4.21 -2.51
CA ARG A 2 -13.64 4.55 -2.39
C ARG A 2 -12.79 3.35 -2.82
N ALA A 3 -11.83 3.58 -3.72
CA ALA A 3 -10.98 2.53 -4.27
C ALA A 3 -9.49 2.92 -4.28
N PHE A 4 -8.64 1.90 -4.33
CA PHE A 4 -7.19 2.03 -4.44
C PHE A 4 -6.61 0.76 -5.11
N PHE A 5 -5.41 0.87 -5.66
CA PHE A 5 -4.59 -0.27 -6.06
C PHE A 5 -3.62 -0.61 -4.94
N ALA A 6 -3.42 -1.90 -4.70
CA ALA A 6 -2.52 -2.40 -3.68
C ALA A 6 -1.74 -3.63 -4.16
N VAL A 7 -0.57 -3.83 -3.55
CA VAL A 7 0.20 -5.07 -3.64
C VAL A 7 -0.11 -5.91 -2.41
N ASP A 8 -0.47 -7.15 -2.67
CA ASP A 8 -0.69 -8.13 -1.62
C ASP A 8 0.63 -8.65 -1.05
N LEU A 9 0.60 -9.07 0.21
CA LEU A 9 1.80 -9.50 0.92
C LEU A 9 1.94 -11.03 0.92
N ALA A 10 3.13 -11.51 0.55
CA ALA A 10 3.47 -12.92 0.73
C ALA A 10 3.55 -13.29 2.22
N GLU A 11 3.34 -14.56 2.55
CA GLU A 11 3.29 -15.02 3.94
C GLU A 11 4.52 -14.66 4.80
N PRO A 12 5.77 -14.71 4.28
CA PRO A 12 6.93 -14.28 5.05
C PRO A 12 6.87 -12.80 5.47
N VAL A 13 6.31 -11.94 4.60
CA VAL A 13 6.13 -10.52 4.88
C VAL A 13 5.04 -10.33 5.94
N ARG A 14 3.93 -11.08 5.84
CA ARG A 14 2.86 -11.06 6.85
C ARG A 14 3.36 -11.52 8.22
N GLN A 15 4.23 -12.52 8.26
CA GLN A 15 4.87 -12.99 9.50
C GLN A 15 5.72 -11.90 10.15
N ALA A 16 6.58 -11.23 9.38
CA ALA A 16 7.37 -10.11 9.89
C ALA A 16 6.49 -8.97 10.42
N CYS A 17 5.38 -8.65 9.74
CA CYS A 17 4.41 -7.68 10.24
C CYS A 17 3.73 -8.11 11.55
N ARG A 18 3.44 -9.41 11.73
CA ARG A 18 2.90 -9.95 12.99
C ARG A 18 3.87 -9.76 14.15
N GLU A 19 5.15 -10.04 13.92
CA GLU A 19 6.20 -9.87 14.92
C GLU A 19 6.36 -8.39 15.30
N ALA A 20 6.37 -7.50 14.31
CA ALA A 20 6.34 -6.05 14.49
C ALA A 20 5.15 -5.58 15.35
N GLN A 21 3.92 -6.01 15.01
CA GLN A 21 2.73 -5.68 15.80
C GLN A 21 2.81 -6.22 17.22
N SER A 22 3.30 -7.45 17.40
CA SER A 22 3.46 -8.07 18.73
C SER A 22 4.42 -7.28 19.60
N ALA A 23 5.55 -6.82 19.06
CA ALA A 23 6.51 -5.99 19.78
C ALA A 23 5.88 -4.65 20.22
N LEU A 24 5.07 -4.01 19.37
CA LEU A 24 4.38 -2.76 19.70
C LEU A 24 3.29 -2.96 20.77
N LEU A 25 2.55 -4.07 20.69
CA LEU A 25 1.58 -4.47 21.71
C LEU A 25 2.25 -4.67 23.07
N GLN A 26 3.38 -5.38 23.12
CA GLN A 26 4.16 -5.61 24.34
C GLN A 26 4.74 -4.31 24.90
N ALA A 27 5.08 -3.34 24.03
CA ALA A 27 5.50 -1.99 24.42
C ALA A 27 4.36 -1.10 24.92
N GLY A 28 3.11 -1.60 24.95
CA GLY A 28 1.95 -0.88 25.47
C GLY A 28 1.28 0.07 24.48
N VAL A 29 1.58 -0.04 23.19
CA VAL A 29 0.93 0.77 22.14
C VAL A 29 -0.53 0.32 21.98
N LYS A 30 -1.45 1.22 22.32
CA LYS A 30 -2.90 1.02 22.14
C LYS A 30 -3.30 1.52 20.75
N ALA A 31 -3.62 0.59 19.86
CA ALA A 31 -4.11 0.87 18.52
C ALA A 31 -5.21 -0.14 18.14
N ASN A 32 -6.00 0.20 17.13
CA ASN A 32 -6.74 -0.80 16.39
C ASN A 32 -5.74 -1.46 15.43
N TRP A 33 -5.51 -2.76 15.57
CA TRP A 33 -4.52 -3.45 14.75
C TRP A 33 -5.20 -4.16 13.59
N VAL A 34 -4.85 -3.78 12.36
CA VAL A 34 -5.25 -4.52 11.15
C VAL A 34 -4.83 -5.97 11.26
N LYS A 35 -5.75 -6.88 10.90
CA LYS A 35 -5.44 -8.30 10.76
C LYS A 35 -4.35 -8.48 9.70
N PRO A 36 -3.31 -9.31 9.93
CA PRO A 36 -2.23 -9.54 8.97
C PRO A 36 -2.69 -9.92 7.55
N LEU A 37 -3.84 -10.59 7.43
CA LEU A 37 -4.44 -10.96 6.15
C LEU A 37 -5.00 -9.77 5.35
N LEU A 38 -5.29 -8.65 6.00
CA LEU A 38 -5.79 -7.42 5.38
C LEU A 38 -4.69 -6.40 5.09
N MET A 39 -3.47 -6.66 5.56
CA MET A 39 -2.32 -5.80 5.30
C MET A 39 -1.93 -5.85 3.82
N HIS A 40 -1.58 -4.69 3.29
CA HIS A 40 -1.19 -4.49 1.91
C HIS A 40 -0.29 -3.27 1.80
N ILE A 41 0.42 -3.15 0.67
CA ILE A 41 1.13 -1.92 0.30
C ILE A 41 0.24 -1.16 -0.67
N THR A 42 -0.20 0.04 -0.28
CA THR A 42 -1.02 0.87 -1.16
C THR A 42 -0.17 1.49 -2.26
N ILE A 43 -0.49 1.20 -3.51
CA ILE A 43 0.25 1.72 -4.68
C ILE A 43 -0.31 3.06 -5.12
N LYS A 44 -1.64 3.16 -5.18
CA LYS A 44 -2.34 4.36 -5.64
C LYS A 44 -3.76 4.44 -5.09
N PHE A 45 -4.10 5.55 -4.44
CA PHE A 45 -5.49 5.90 -4.13
C PHE A 45 -6.21 6.44 -5.37
N LEU A 46 -7.42 5.95 -5.63
CA LEU A 46 -8.30 6.43 -6.70
C LEU A 46 -9.36 7.41 -6.17
N GLY A 47 -9.58 7.42 -4.85
CA GLY A 47 -10.65 8.21 -4.24
C GLY A 47 -12.02 7.62 -4.58
N ASP A 48 -13.02 8.48 -4.72
CA ASP A 48 -14.36 8.07 -5.11
C ASP A 48 -14.45 7.82 -6.61
N VAL A 49 -14.73 6.56 -6.95
CA VAL A 49 -14.93 6.10 -8.33
C VAL A 49 -16.25 5.35 -8.47
N ALA A 50 -16.81 5.39 -9.69
CA ALA A 50 -17.96 4.55 -10.04
C ALA A 50 -17.52 3.08 -10.15
N PRO A 51 -18.35 2.10 -9.72
CA PRO A 51 -17.98 0.67 -9.80
C PRO A 51 -17.62 0.19 -11.21
N SER A 52 -18.32 0.70 -12.23
CA SER A 52 -18.03 0.40 -13.64
C SER A 52 -16.63 0.90 -14.05
N LEU A 53 -16.26 2.11 -13.63
CA LEU A 53 -14.91 2.65 -13.87
C LEU A 53 -13.84 1.88 -13.12
N ALA A 54 -14.10 1.49 -11.87
CA ALA A 54 -13.18 0.67 -11.08
C ALA A 54 -12.89 -0.68 -11.78
N LYS A 55 -13.92 -1.31 -12.34
CA LYS A 55 -13.75 -2.55 -13.12
C LYS A 55 -12.88 -2.34 -14.36
N VAL A 56 -13.14 -1.29 -15.15
CA VAL A 56 -12.33 -0.98 -16.34
C VAL A 56 -10.86 -0.74 -15.96
N LEU A 57 -10.61 0.03 -14.90
CA LEU A 57 -9.25 0.29 -14.42
C LEU A 57 -8.54 -0.99 -13.98
N ALA A 58 -9.26 -1.91 -13.33
CA ALA A 58 -8.72 -3.19 -12.89
C ALA A 58 -8.39 -4.11 -14.08
N ASP A 59 -9.28 -4.21 -15.07
CA ASP A 59 -9.06 -5.03 -16.27
C ASP A 59 -7.86 -4.48 -17.10
N ASP A 60 -7.79 -3.15 -17.29
CA ASP A 60 -6.66 -2.50 -17.99
C ASP A 60 -5.32 -2.72 -17.24
N ALA A 61 -5.34 -2.65 -15.90
CA ALA A 61 -4.16 -2.91 -15.08
C ALA A 61 -3.72 -4.38 -15.17
N ALA A 62 -4.66 -5.33 -15.16
CA ALA A 62 -4.37 -6.76 -15.26
C ALA A 62 -3.64 -7.08 -16.58
N GLY A 63 -4.08 -6.51 -17.70
CA GLY A 63 -3.41 -6.67 -18.99
C GLY A 63 -1.98 -6.12 -19.00
N ARG A 64 -1.76 -4.92 -18.43
CA ARG A 64 -0.43 -4.27 -18.36
C ARG A 64 0.52 -4.98 -17.41
N LEU A 65 0.00 -5.61 -16.35
CA LEU A 65 0.78 -6.24 -15.29
C LEU A 65 0.93 -7.75 -15.45
N ALA A 66 0.39 -8.36 -16.51
CA ALA A 66 0.44 -9.81 -16.72
C ALA A 66 1.87 -10.41 -16.71
N GLY A 67 2.89 -9.62 -17.08
CA GLY A 67 4.30 -10.03 -17.06
C GLY A 67 5.05 -9.71 -15.75
N PHE A 68 4.40 -9.06 -14.78
CA PHE A 68 5.04 -8.62 -13.55
C PHE A 68 5.17 -9.81 -12.58
N LYS A 69 6.41 -10.21 -12.27
CA LYS A 69 6.69 -11.33 -11.37
C LYS A 69 6.74 -10.87 -9.91
N PRO A 70 6.49 -11.74 -8.93
CA PRO A 70 6.79 -11.46 -7.53
C PRO A 70 8.25 -11.01 -7.37
N PHE A 71 8.47 -10.00 -6.53
CA PHE A 71 9.77 -9.37 -6.31
C PHE A 71 10.05 -9.19 -4.82
N PRO A 72 11.32 -9.17 -4.40
CA PRO A 72 11.66 -8.92 -3.02
C PRO A 72 11.40 -7.46 -2.64
N ILE A 73 10.98 -7.26 -1.40
CA ILE A 73 10.95 -5.96 -0.75
C ILE A 73 11.73 -6.06 0.56
N GLY A 74 12.33 -4.95 0.99
CA GLY A 74 12.88 -4.84 2.33
C GLY A 74 11.94 -4.08 3.24
N PHE A 75 12.05 -4.28 4.56
CA PHE A 75 11.39 -3.41 5.52
C PHE A 75 12.29 -2.21 5.89
N GLY A 76 11.66 -1.07 6.06
CA GLY A 76 12.21 0.17 6.58
C GLY A 76 11.92 0.32 8.08
N GLY A 77 12.05 1.56 8.56
CA GLY A 77 11.61 1.91 9.92
C GLY A 77 10.10 2.10 9.99
N PHE A 78 9.57 2.15 11.20
CA PHE A 78 8.20 2.60 11.42
C PHE A 78 8.06 4.09 11.16
N GLY A 79 6.84 4.48 10.82
CA GLY A 79 6.41 5.86 10.71
C GLY A 79 5.00 6.05 11.27
N ALA A 80 4.58 7.31 11.31
CA ALA A 80 3.31 7.71 11.88
C ALA A 80 2.69 8.85 11.09
N PHE A 81 1.39 8.77 10.82
CA PHE A 81 0.59 9.89 10.32
C PHE A 81 -0.43 10.39 11.34
N PRO A 82 -0.69 11.71 11.43
CA PRO A 82 0.05 12.76 10.75
C PRO A 82 1.42 13.05 11.38
N ARG A 83 1.64 12.66 12.65
CA ARG A 83 2.89 12.89 13.41
C ARG A 83 2.99 11.98 14.63
N TRP A 84 4.22 11.70 15.07
CA TRP A 84 4.52 10.79 16.19
C TRP A 84 3.93 11.16 17.55
N ASN A 85 3.69 12.44 17.81
CA ASN A 85 3.13 12.89 19.10
C ASN A 85 1.61 12.67 19.22
N ALA A 86 0.93 12.42 18.09
CA ALA A 86 -0.50 12.15 18.03
C ALA A 86 -0.80 11.30 16.77
N PRO A 87 -0.30 10.06 16.70
CA PRO A 87 -0.46 9.21 15.54
C PRO A 87 -1.91 8.74 15.44
N ARG A 88 -2.47 8.84 14.23
CA ARG A 88 -3.73 8.20 13.84
C ARG A 88 -3.49 6.90 13.10
N VAL A 89 -2.37 6.80 12.39
CA VAL A 89 -1.98 5.62 11.62
C VAL A 89 -0.52 5.35 11.89
N LEU A 90 -0.19 4.11 12.25
CA LEU A 90 1.17 3.61 12.25
C LEU A 90 1.41 2.86 10.95
N TRP A 91 2.62 2.96 10.42
CA TRP A 91 2.98 2.25 9.22
C TRP A 91 4.42 1.75 9.28
N LEU A 92 4.71 0.72 8.49
CA LEU A 92 6.06 0.20 8.32
C LEU A 92 6.56 0.57 6.93
N GLY A 93 7.69 1.28 6.87
CA GLY A 93 8.31 1.66 5.61
C GLY A 93 8.76 0.43 4.81
N VAL A 94 8.83 0.58 3.50
CA VAL A 94 9.23 -0.46 2.56
C VAL A 94 10.42 0.05 1.76
N LYS A 95 11.46 -0.76 1.72
CA LYS A 95 12.64 -0.59 0.87
C LYS A 95 12.40 -1.35 -0.43
N ASP A 96 12.74 -0.71 -1.53
CA ASP A 96 12.59 -1.23 -2.89
C ASP A 96 13.98 -1.28 -3.52
N PRO A 97 14.82 -2.27 -3.16
CA PRO A 97 16.22 -2.29 -3.55
C PRO A 97 16.40 -2.35 -5.08
N ASP A 98 15.48 -3.05 -5.76
CA ASP A 98 15.54 -3.30 -7.20
C ASP A 98 14.64 -2.35 -8.01
N GLY A 99 13.95 -1.40 -7.37
CA GLY A 99 13.08 -0.42 -8.04
C GLY A 99 11.76 -0.98 -8.60
N GLN A 100 11.44 -2.25 -8.31
CA GLN A 100 10.27 -2.95 -8.84
C GLN A 100 8.96 -2.36 -8.32
N LEU A 101 8.89 -1.99 -7.04
CA LEU A 101 7.70 -1.35 -6.47
C LEU A 101 7.46 0.02 -7.13
N GLY A 102 8.53 0.78 -7.38
CA GLY A 102 8.47 2.03 -8.13
C GLY A 102 7.97 1.84 -9.57
N GLN A 103 8.48 0.84 -10.28
CA GLN A 103 8.04 0.51 -11.64
C GLN A 103 6.55 0.13 -11.67
N LEU A 104 6.11 -0.72 -10.75
CA LEU A 104 4.70 -1.09 -10.60
C LEU A 104 3.82 0.15 -10.38
N GLN A 105 4.25 1.07 -9.51
CA GLN A 105 3.53 2.31 -9.25
C GLN A 105 3.43 3.18 -10.51
N THR A 106 4.52 3.34 -11.27
CA THR A 106 4.49 4.08 -12.53
C THR A 106 3.50 3.48 -13.52
N LEU A 107 3.46 2.15 -13.66
CA LEU A 107 2.52 1.47 -14.55
C LEU A 107 1.07 1.69 -14.13
N VAL A 108 0.78 1.58 -12.82
CA VAL A 108 -0.56 1.85 -12.27
C VAL A 108 -0.94 3.32 -12.42
N GLN A 109 0.00 4.24 -12.22
CA GLN A 109 -0.22 5.67 -12.41
C GLN A 109 -0.62 5.96 -13.86
N GLN A 110 0.18 5.50 -14.84
CA GLN A 110 -0.12 5.66 -16.27
C GLN A 110 -1.45 5.02 -16.68
N ASN A 111 -1.81 3.87 -16.09
CA ASN A 111 -3.09 3.22 -16.33
C ASN A 111 -4.30 4.10 -15.95
N THR A 112 -4.12 4.94 -14.93
CA THR A 112 -5.20 5.75 -14.34
C THR A 112 -5.26 7.18 -14.86
N GLU A 113 -4.15 7.75 -15.34
CA GLU A 113 -4.06 9.16 -15.75
C GLU A 113 -4.95 9.51 -16.95
N SER A 114 -5.18 8.58 -17.86
CA SER A 114 -6.04 8.80 -19.03
C SER A 114 -7.54 8.82 -18.70
N ARG A 115 -7.93 8.35 -17.51
CA ARG A 115 -9.34 8.12 -17.13
C ARG A 115 -9.76 8.84 -15.85
N LEU A 116 -8.81 9.37 -15.07
CA LEU A 116 -9.07 10.13 -13.84
C LEU A 116 -8.64 11.59 -14.01
N THR A 117 -9.60 12.51 -13.96
CA THR A 117 -9.38 13.97 -14.00
C THR A 117 -8.78 14.52 -12.70
N SER A 118 -8.96 13.82 -11.59
CA SER A 118 -8.42 14.20 -10.29
C SER A 118 -7.05 13.56 -10.08
N ARG A 119 -6.01 14.40 -10.00
CA ARG A 119 -4.79 14.04 -9.27
C ARG A 119 -5.22 13.87 -7.81
N GLY A 120 -5.44 12.63 -7.39
CA GLY A 120 -5.58 12.30 -5.98
C GLY A 120 -4.44 12.96 -5.19
N PRO A 121 -4.65 13.27 -3.91
CA PRO A 121 -3.64 13.97 -3.11
C PRO A 121 -2.26 13.35 -3.33
N GLN A 122 -1.28 14.20 -3.66
CA GLN A 122 0.14 13.84 -3.77
C GLN A 122 0.67 13.49 -2.39
N TYR A 123 0.15 12.43 -1.81
CA TYR A 123 0.84 11.80 -0.73
C TYR A 123 2.03 11.08 -1.37
N SER A 124 3.21 11.45 -0.90
CA SER A 124 4.48 10.83 -1.24
C SER A 124 4.31 9.32 -1.34
N THR A 125 4.54 8.79 -2.54
CA THR A 125 4.81 7.39 -2.86
C THR A 125 4.73 6.46 -1.65
N TYR A 126 3.54 5.94 -1.36
CA TYR A 126 3.31 5.08 -0.19
C TYR A 126 4.05 3.75 -0.36
N ARG A 127 5.30 3.72 0.09
CA ARG A 127 6.09 2.51 0.29
C ARG A 127 5.88 2.07 1.73
N GLU A 128 4.64 1.82 2.10
CA GLU A 128 4.25 1.71 3.50
C GLU A 128 3.18 0.61 3.64
N ILE A 129 3.31 -0.19 4.70
CA ILE A 129 2.28 -1.13 5.13
C ILE A 129 1.49 -0.46 6.24
N LEU A 130 0.19 -0.28 6.04
CA LEU A 130 -0.68 0.42 6.98
C LEU A 130 -1.19 -0.53 8.07
N PHE A 131 -1.09 -0.06 9.32
CA PHE A 131 -1.73 -0.64 10.49
C PHE A 131 -2.86 0.33 10.94
N ASP A 132 -3.96 0.41 10.18
CA ASP A 132 -5.19 1.14 10.55
C ASP A 132 -5.99 0.52 11.73
#